data_AF-A0AAV4IBF5-F1
#
_entry.id   AF-A0AAV4IBF5-F1
#
_cell.length_a   1.000
_cell.length_b   1.000
_cell.length_c   1.000
_cell.angle_alpha   90.00
_cell.angle_beta   90.00
_cell.angle_gamma   90.00
#
_symmetry.space_group_name_H-M   'P 1'
#
loop_
_entity.id
_entity.type
_entity.pdbx_description
1 polymer ?
#
loop_
_entity_poly.entity_id
_entity_poly.type
_entity_poly.pdbx_seq_one_letter_code
_entity_poly.pdbx_strand_id
1 'polypeptide(L)'
;MNVLSHYLFLCLFGFGHILRRDSQIPANQAMSGYFVTEGSKFKGRPLTTLPVVLNRDLSRIINSNLQLKSSHDLEHLRSIAQQRDEWTKLIARIREAAEASQSEH
;
A
#
# COMPACT_ATOMS: atom_id res chain seq x y z
N MET A 1 9.27 -5.78 20.31
CA MET A 1 8.53 -4.97 19.31
C MET A 1 9.47 -4.70 18.15
N ASN A 2 9.25 -5.37 17.02
CA ASN A 2 10.19 -5.36 15.88
C ASN A 2 10.12 -4.03 15.13
N VAL A 3 11.26 -3.41 14.88
CA VAL A 3 11.39 -2.11 14.18
C VAL A 3 10.71 -2.13 12.81
N LEU A 4 10.74 -3.28 12.12
CA LEU A 4 10.02 -3.52 10.86
C LEU A 4 8.50 -3.33 10.97
N SER A 5 7.88 -3.75 12.08
CA SER A 5 6.43 -3.62 12.30
C SER A 5 6.04 -2.14 12.49
N HIS A 6 6.92 -1.34 13.09
CA HIS A 6 6.65 0.07 13.35
C HIS A 6 6.74 0.94 12.08
N TYR A 7 7.73 0.69 11.22
CA TYR A 7 7.82 1.37 9.91
C TYR A 7 6.68 0.96 8.96
N LEU A 8 6.28 -0.32 8.97
CA LEU A 8 5.14 -0.82 8.21
C LEU A 8 3.84 -0.10 8.61
N PHE A 9 3.63 0.05 9.93
CA PHE A 9 2.47 0.73 10.48
C PHE A 9 2.41 2.20 10.09
N LEU A 10 3.53 2.93 10.17
CA LEU A 10 3.60 4.33 9.79
C LEU A 10 3.33 4.55 8.29
N CYS A 11 3.89 3.70 7.41
CA CYS A 11 3.65 3.77 5.97
C CYS A 11 2.18 3.54 5.62
N LEU A 12 1.55 2.51 6.20
CA LEU A 12 0.15 2.17 5.94
C LEU A 12 -0.82 3.21 6.50
N PHE A 13 -0.53 3.76 7.68
CA PHE A 13 -1.39 4.78 8.28
C PHE A 13 -1.31 6.11 7.55
N GLY A 14 -0.10 6.54 7.17
CA GLY A 14 0.11 7.73 6.36
C GLY A 14 -0.52 7.61 4.98
N PHE A 15 -0.43 6.45 4.35
CA PHE A 15 -1.06 6.20 3.05
C PHE A 15 -2.59 6.20 3.13
N GLY A 16 -3.16 5.52 4.12
CA GLY A 16 -4.61 5.56 4.35
C GLY A 16 -5.09 6.98 4.60
N HIS A 17 -4.29 7.82 5.25
CA HIS A 17 -4.58 9.25 5.38
C HIS A 17 -4.60 9.95 4.02
N ILE A 18 -3.61 9.74 3.15
CA ILE A 18 -3.57 10.36 1.81
C ILE A 18 -4.77 9.91 0.95
N LEU A 19 -5.11 8.61 0.95
CA LEU A 19 -6.25 8.08 0.20
C LEU A 19 -7.59 8.66 0.64
N ARG A 20 -7.75 8.94 1.94
CA ARG A 20 -8.96 9.55 2.50
C ARG A 20 -9.13 11.02 2.12
N ARG A 21 -8.03 11.71 1.81
CA ARG A 21 -8.04 13.13 1.43
C ARG A 21 -8.58 13.31 0.02
N ASP A 22 -8.84 14.55 -0.34
CA ASP A 22 -9.35 14.95 -1.65
C ASP A 22 -8.45 14.45 -2.79
N SER A 23 -9.02 14.04 -3.93
CA SER A 23 -8.26 13.55 -5.09
C SER A 23 -7.40 14.63 -5.74
N GLN A 24 -7.72 15.91 -5.51
CA GLN A 24 -7.00 17.07 -6.02
C GLN A 24 -5.75 17.42 -5.22
N ILE A 25 -5.49 16.76 -4.08
CA ILE A 25 -4.21 17.01 -3.39
C ILE A 25 -3.05 16.49 -4.25
N PRO A 26 -1.89 17.17 -4.25
CA PRO A 26 -0.75 16.77 -5.06
C PRO A 26 -0.31 15.31 -4.87
N ALA A 27 -0.46 14.77 -3.66
CA ALA A 27 -0.11 13.39 -3.36
C ALA A 27 -1.02 12.36 -4.05
N ASN A 28 -2.33 12.64 -4.14
CA ASN A 28 -3.27 11.76 -4.84
C ASN A 28 -3.08 11.87 -6.35
N GLN A 29 -2.89 13.09 -6.88
CA GLN A 29 -2.59 13.30 -8.29
C GLN A 29 -1.28 12.60 -8.71
N ALA A 30 -0.23 12.66 -7.87
CA ALA A 30 1.03 11.97 -8.10
C ALA A 30 0.87 10.44 -8.11
N MET A 31 0.04 9.89 -7.22
CA MET A 31 -0.27 8.45 -7.21
C MET A 31 -1.06 8.01 -8.44
N SER A 32 -2.08 8.77 -8.84
CA SER A 32 -2.80 8.49 -10.08
C SER A 32 -1.87 8.56 -11.29
N GLY A 33 -1.00 9.58 -11.35
CA GLY A 33 0.02 9.74 -12.39
C GLY A 33 1.04 8.61 -12.45
N TYR A 34 1.41 8.03 -11.30
CA TYR A 34 2.33 6.88 -11.23
C TYR A 34 1.85 5.71 -12.10
N PHE A 35 0.53 5.45 -12.15
CA PHE A 35 -0.06 4.36 -12.94
C PHE A 35 -0.43 4.73 -14.39
N VAL A 36 -0.45 6.03 -14.74
CA VAL A 36 -0.76 6.49 -16.11
C VAL A 36 0.44 6.38 -17.03
N THR A 37 1.66 6.47 -16.49
CA THR A 37 2.90 6.41 -17.26
C THR A 37 3.38 4.96 -17.43
N GLU A 38 2.76 4.17 -18.31
CA GLU A 38 3.25 2.82 -18.65
C GLU A 38 4.55 2.83 -19.50
N GLY A 39 5.07 4.00 -19.89
CA GLY A 39 6.02 4.11 -21.01
C GLY A 39 7.50 4.33 -20.70
N SER A 40 7.92 4.61 -19.47
CA SER A 40 9.34 4.92 -19.18
C SER A 40 9.83 4.19 -17.95
N LYS A 41 10.00 2.87 -18.09
CA LYS A 41 10.76 2.09 -17.11
C LYS A 41 12.23 2.46 -17.27
N PHE A 42 12.67 3.54 -16.64
CA PHE A 42 14.09 3.73 -16.35
C PHE A 42 14.56 2.46 -15.63
N LYS A 43 15.30 1.60 -16.34
CA LYS A 43 15.87 0.33 -15.84
C LYS A 43 17.01 0.60 -14.85
N GLY A 44 16.72 1.36 -13.80
CA GLY A 44 17.61 1.62 -12.66
C GLY A 44 17.16 0.85 -11.42
N ARG A 45 17.72 1.24 -10.26
CA ARG A 45 17.41 0.69 -8.93
C ARG A 45 15.90 0.47 -8.74
N PRO A 46 15.45 -0.65 -8.13
CA PRO A 46 14.04 -0.86 -7.83
C PRO A 46 13.49 0.37 -7.11
N LEU A 47 12.50 1.02 -7.72
CA LEU A 47 11.83 2.16 -7.12
C LEU A 47 11.18 1.70 -5.81
N THR A 48 11.72 2.15 -4.68
CA THR A 48 11.07 2.00 -3.36
C THR A 48 10.00 3.08 -3.19
N THR A 49 9.23 3.33 -4.24
CA THR A 49 8.11 4.25 -4.19
C THR A 49 7.00 3.66 -3.34
N LEU A 50 6.24 4.54 -2.69
CA LEU A 50 5.15 4.17 -1.80
C LEU A 50 4.19 3.10 -2.39
N PRO A 51 3.78 3.17 -3.68
CA PRO A 51 2.96 2.12 -4.29
C PRO A 51 3.62 0.74 -4.37
N VAL A 52 4.95 0.68 -4.58
CA VAL A 52 5.70 -0.58 -4.72
C VAL A 52 5.85 -1.28 -3.37
N VAL A 53 6.24 -0.51 -2.34
CA VAL A 53 6.34 -1.04 -0.97
C VAL A 53 4.98 -1.54 -0.50
N LEU A 54 3.94 -0.76 -0.76
CA LEU A 54 2.58 -1.13 -0.36
C LEU A 54 2.06 -2.36 -1.11
N ASN A 55 2.27 -2.45 -2.43
CA ASN A 55 1.90 -3.65 -3.18
C ASN A 55 2.62 -4.91 -2.66
N ARG A 56 3.89 -4.77 -2.26
CA ARG A 56 4.62 -5.86 -1.60
C ARG A 56 3.97 -6.25 -0.27
N ASP A 57 3.57 -5.28 0.54
CA ASP A 57 2.92 -5.56 1.82
C ASP A 57 1.53 -6.20 1.66
N LEU A 58 0.73 -5.74 0.70
CA LEU A 58 -0.55 -6.36 0.33
C LEU A 58 -0.38 -7.80 -0.14
N SER A 59 0.68 -8.08 -0.92
CA SER A 59 0.97 -9.43 -1.41
C SER A 59 1.33 -10.45 -0.32
N ARG A 60 1.67 -9.98 0.90
CA ARG A 60 1.92 -10.88 2.04
C ARG A 60 0.64 -11.45 2.63
N ILE A 61 -0.50 -10.80 2.41
CA ILE A 61 -1.77 -11.30 2.92
C ILE A 61 -2.17 -12.55 2.13
N ILE A 62 -2.10 -13.71 2.80
CA ILE A 62 -2.56 -14.98 2.23
C ILE A 62 -4.06 -14.89 1.92
N ASN A 63 -4.47 -15.32 0.73
CA ASN A 63 -5.85 -15.28 0.21
C ASN A 63 -6.45 -13.87 0.00
N SER A 64 -5.61 -12.86 -0.23
CA SER A 64 -6.05 -11.52 -0.62
C SER A 64 -5.89 -11.29 -2.11
N ASN A 65 -6.96 -10.87 -2.79
CA ASN A 65 -6.90 -10.37 -4.17
C ASN A 65 -6.46 -8.89 -4.25
N LEU A 66 -6.06 -8.28 -3.13
CA LEU A 66 -5.64 -6.88 -3.11
C LEU A 66 -4.23 -6.74 -3.70
N GLN A 67 -4.15 -5.96 -4.76
CA GLN A 67 -2.90 -5.56 -5.40
C GLN A 67 -2.94 -4.05 -5.59
N LEU A 68 -1.79 -3.45 -5.91
CA LEU A 68 -1.70 -2.04 -6.26
C LEU A 68 -0.78 -1.91 -7.49
N LYS A 69 -1.31 -2.31 -8.64
CA LYS A 69 -0.57 -2.34 -9.92
C LYS A 69 -1.16 -1.39 -10.96
N SER A 70 -2.41 -0.99 -10.80
CA SER A 70 -3.14 -0.13 -11.72
C SER A 70 -3.86 1.00 -10.98
N SER A 71 -4.33 1.98 -11.75
CA SER A 71 -5.22 3.04 -11.26
C SER A 71 -6.56 2.48 -10.75
N HIS A 72 -7.05 1.39 -11.34
CA HIS A 72 -8.26 0.71 -10.88
C HIS A 72 -8.07 0.12 -9.48
N ASP A 73 -6.93 -0.54 -9.25
CA ASP A 73 -6.56 -1.08 -7.95
C ASP A 73 -6.43 0.03 -6.89
N LEU A 74 -5.87 1.17 -7.29
CA LEU A 74 -5.76 2.34 -6.42
C LEU A 74 -7.13 2.85 -5.97
N GLU A 75 -8.11 2.92 -6.87
CA GLU A 75 -9.46 3.36 -6.54
C GLU A 75 -10.20 2.35 -5.65
N HIS A 76 -10.02 1.06 -5.90
CA HIS A 76 -10.54 0.01 -5.03
C HIS A 76 -9.92 0.08 -3.62
N LEU A 77 -8.60 0.30 -3.53
CA LEU A 77 -7.93 0.48 -2.25
C LEU A 77 -8.38 1.77 -1.54
N ARG A 78 -8.73 2.80 -2.31
CA ARG A 78 -9.28 4.06 -1.81
C ARG A 78 -10.64 3.88 -1.18
N SER A 79 -11.53 3.10 -1.78
CA SER A 79 -12.85 2.81 -1.20
C SER A 79 -12.72 2.08 0.15
N ILE A 80 -11.79 1.13 0.25
CA ILE A 80 -11.45 0.45 1.51
C ILE A 80 -10.87 1.44 2.52
N ALA A 81 -10.00 2.36 2.10
CA ALA A 81 -9.41 3.36 2.98
C ALA A 81 -10.44 4.33 3.57
N GLN A 82 -11.50 4.67 2.82
CA GLN A 82 -12.60 5.50 3.33
C GLN A 82 -13.34 4.81 4.47
N GLN A 83 -13.46 3.48 4.44
CA GLN A 83 -14.01 2.70 5.53
C GLN A 83 -12.96 2.45 6.60
N ARG A 84 -12.98 3.26 7.66
CA ARG A 84 -11.96 3.26 8.71
C ARG A 84 -11.76 1.89 9.39
N ASP A 85 -12.86 1.18 9.63
CA ASP A 85 -12.86 -0.18 10.19
C ASP A 85 -12.23 -1.18 9.22
N GLU A 86 -12.62 -1.17 7.95
CA GLU A 86 -12.05 -2.07 6.93
C GLU A 86 -10.56 -1.80 6.70
N TRP A 87 -10.16 -0.53 6.69
CA TRP A 87 -8.75 -0.14 6.63
C TRP A 87 -7.96 -0.66 7.84
N THR A 88 -8.54 -0.59 9.03
CA THR A 88 -7.89 -1.07 10.27
C THR A 88 -7.75 -2.59 10.26
N LYS A 89 -8.79 -3.32 9.82
CA LYS A 89 -8.72 -4.77 9.62
C LYS A 89 -7.68 -5.16 8.58
N LEU A 90 -7.57 -4.40 7.49
CA LEU A 90 -6.55 -4.63 6.46
C LEU A 90 -5.14 -4.49 7.04
N ILE A 91 -4.87 -3.42 7.79
CA ILE A 91 -3.57 -3.21 8.45
C ILE A 91 -3.25 -4.35 9.42
N ALA A 92 -4.24 -4.79 10.21
CA ALA A 92 -4.06 -5.91 11.14
C ALA A 92 -3.65 -7.19 10.41
N ARG A 93 -4.33 -7.54 9.30
CA ARG A 93 -3.99 -8.70 8.48
C ARG A 93 -2.59 -8.63 7.87
N ILE A 94 -2.17 -7.45 7.40
CA ILE A 94 -0.81 -7.25 6.89
C ILE A 94 0.22 -7.46 8.00
N ARG A 95 -0.07 -6.96 9.20
CA ARG A 95 0.79 -7.12 10.37
C ARG A 95 0.93 -8.60 10.76
N GLU A 96 -0.18 -9.32 10.87
CA GLU A 96 -0.19 -10.75 11.19
C GLU A 96 0.60 -11.56 10.15
N ALA A 97 0.41 -11.26 8.86
CA ALA A 97 1.17 -11.90 7.78
C ALA A 97 2.67 -11.60 7.87
N ALA A 98 3.05 -10.37 8.21
CA ALA A 98 4.44 -9.99 8.40
C ALA A 98 5.07 -10.68 9.61
N GLU A 99 4.35 -10.84 10.72
CA GLU A 99 4.81 -11.55 11.93
C GLU A 99 4.92 -13.07 11.68
N ALA A 100 4.02 -13.67 10.91
CA ALA A 100 4.07 -15.07 10.51
C ALA A 100 5.34 -15.38 9.67
N SER A 101 5.66 -14.53 8.69
CA SER A 101 6.89 -14.68 7.88
C SER A 101 8.19 -14.52 8.69
N GLN A 102 8.14 -13.99 9.91
CA GLN A 102 9.32 -13.88 10.79
C GLN A 102 9.50 -15.10 11.70
N SER A 103 8.48 -15.94 11.88
CA SER A 103 8.53 -17.12 12.75
C SER A 103 9.08 -18.37 12.03
N GLU A 104 9.26 -18.30 10.71
CA GLU A 104 9.84 -19.37 9.87
C GLU A 104 11.35 -19.20 9.62
N HIS A 105 12.04 -18.38 10.43
CA HIS A 105 13.49 -18.16 10.40
C HIS A 105 14.07 -18.27 11.81
#